data_AF-A0A2V6ITP3-F1
#
_entry.id   AF-A0A2V6ITP3-F1
#
_cell.length_a   1.000
_cell.length_b   1.000
_cell.length_c   1.000
_cell.angle_alpha   90.00
_cell.angle_beta   90.00
_cell.angle_gamma   90.00
#
_symmetry.space_group_name_H-M   'P 1'
#
loop_
_entity.id
_entity.type
_entity.pdbx_description
1 polymer ?
#
loop_
_entity_poly.entity_id
_entity_poly.type
_entity_poly.pdbx_seq_one_letter_code
_entity_poly.pdbx_strand_id
1 'polypeptide(L)'
;ALHTGRDFIFLDFEGEPARPLGERKLKRSALRDVAGMMRSFQYAAYSALWQPAMRPEDVPFLERWADVWYREISSTFLQSYLAATSDAPFIPRNEADLRIALEAYLLDKAVYEIGYELNHRPDWVVIPIRGIKHILKST
;
A
#
# COMPACT_ATOMS: atom_id res chain seq x y z
N ALA A 1 -7.91 3.48 8.58
CA ALA A 1 -7.93 3.63 10.05
C ALA A 1 -8.31 5.06 10.41
N LEU A 2 -9.02 5.28 11.50
CA LEU A 2 -9.37 6.61 12.01
C LEU A 2 -8.52 6.94 13.23
N HIS A 3 -7.95 8.15 13.26
CA HIS A 3 -7.20 8.66 14.40
C HIS A 3 -8.13 9.34 15.41
N THR A 4 -8.10 8.87 16.66
CA THR A 4 -8.97 9.38 17.74
C THR A 4 -8.32 10.50 18.56
N GLY A 5 -7.09 10.90 18.24
CA GLY A 5 -6.27 11.81 19.04
C GLY A 5 -5.34 11.11 20.02
N ARG A 6 -5.58 9.83 20.34
CA ARG A 6 -4.70 9.01 21.20
C ARG A 6 -4.36 7.64 20.60
N ASP A 7 -5.21 7.14 19.72
CA ASP A 7 -5.07 5.81 19.14
C ASP A 7 -5.74 5.73 17.75
N PHE A 8 -5.53 4.62 17.05
CA PHE A 8 -6.12 4.30 15.76
C PHE A 8 -7.20 3.23 15.88
N ILE A 9 -8.33 3.44 15.20
CA ILE A 9 -9.39 2.45 15.08
C ILE A 9 -9.42 1.93 13.63
N PHE A 10 -9.45 0.59 13.49
CA PHE A 10 -9.70 -0.09 12.23
C PHE A 10 -11.19 -0.39 12.07
N LEU A 11 -11.72 -0.17 10.87
CA LEU A 11 -13.13 -0.25 10.53
C LEU A 11 -13.28 -0.96 9.17
N ASP A 12 -14.53 -1.17 8.75
CA ASP A 12 -14.88 -1.71 7.42
C ASP A 12 -14.28 -3.08 7.11
N PHE A 13 -14.46 -4.04 8.04
CA PHE A 13 -14.05 -5.44 7.90
C PHE A 13 -14.89 -6.26 6.89
N GLU A 14 -15.49 -5.60 5.90
CA GLU A 14 -16.33 -6.24 4.88
C GLU A 14 -15.51 -7.01 3.84
N GLY A 15 -14.21 -6.75 3.75
CA GLY A 15 -13.33 -7.27 2.69
C GLY A 15 -13.53 -6.55 1.36
N GLU A 16 -12.89 -7.04 0.30
CA GLU A 16 -12.97 -6.43 -1.02
C GLU A 16 -14.38 -6.58 -1.63
N PRO A 17 -15.14 -5.49 -1.90
CA PRO A 17 -16.53 -5.56 -2.34
C PRO A 17 -16.71 -6.31 -3.66
N ALA A 18 -15.73 -6.22 -4.56
CA ALA A 18 -15.74 -6.90 -5.85
C ALA A 18 -15.58 -8.43 -5.73
N ARG A 19 -15.21 -8.96 -4.56
CA ARG A 19 -15.02 -10.40 -4.35
C ARG A 19 -16.29 -11.09 -3.84
N PRO A 20 -16.55 -12.33 -4.26
CA PRO A 20 -17.62 -13.15 -3.70
C PRO A 20 -17.52 -13.27 -2.17
N LEU A 21 -18.66 -13.38 -1.48
CA LEU A 21 -18.71 -13.44 -0.01
C LEU A 21 -17.87 -14.59 0.57
N GLY A 22 -17.84 -15.74 -0.11
CA GLY A 22 -17.02 -16.88 0.30
C GLY A 22 -15.53 -16.55 0.33
N GLU A 23 -15.04 -15.78 -0.64
CA GLU A 23 -13.64 -15.38 -0.69
C GLU A 23 -13.27 -14.35 0.37
N ARG A 24 -14.20 -13.45 0.71
CA ARG A 24 -13.99 -12.41 1.73
C ARG A 24 -13.82 -12.99 3.14
N LYS A 25 -14.36 -14.18 3.39
CA LYS A 25 -14.25 -14.88 4.69
C LYS A 25 -13.00 -15.74 4.83
N LEU A 26 -12.23 -15.94 3.75
CA LEU A 26 -11.02 -16.75 3.80
C LEU A 26 -9.97 -16.10 4.69
N LYS A 27 -9.32 -16.91 5.53
CA LYS A 27 -8.13 -16.48 6.27
C LYS A 27 -6.98 -16.23 5.30
N ARG A 28 -6.31 -15.10 5.46
CA ARG A 28 -5.17 -14.67 4.64
C ARG A 28 -4.02 -14.28 5.56
N SER A 29 -2.83 -14.16 4.99
CA SER A 29 -1.67 -13.62 5.71
C SER A 29 -1.93 -12.17 6.12
N ALA A 30 -1.51 -11.82 7.33
CA ALA A 30 -1.54 -10.43 7.81
C ALA A 30 -0.66 -9.51 6.95
N LEU A 31 0.35 -10.05 6.27
CA LEU A 31 1.19 -9.29 5.33
C LEU A 31 0.40 -8.72 4.15
N ARG A 32 -0.77 -9.29 3.84
CA ARG A 32 -1.68 -8.72 2.85
C ARG A 32 -2.24 -7.37 3.30
N ASP A 33 -2.58 -7.25 4.58
CA ASP A 33 -3.10 -6.01 5.16
C ASP A 33 -2.00 -4.97 5.30
N VAL A 34 -0.78 -5.40 5.68
CA VAL A 34 0.43 -4.56 5.68
C VAL A 34 0.71 -4.01 4.29
N ALA A 35 0.69 -4.86 3.26
CA ALA A 35 0.84 -4.43 1.88
C ALA A 35 -0.25 -3.42 1.49
N GLY A 36 -1.51 -3.67 1.84
CA GLY A 36 -2.62 -2.74 1.60
C GLY A 36 -2.38 -1.36 2.22
N MET A 37 -1.89 -1.29 3.44
CA MET A 37 -1.53 -0.02 4.09
C MET A 37 -0.37 0.69 3.40
N MET A 38 0.69 -0.04 3.01
CA MET A 38 1.81 0.53 2.25
C MET A 38 1.37 1.09 0.90
N ARG A 39 0.50 0.38 0.17
CA ARG A 39 -0.13 0.89 -1.06
C ARG A 39 -0.93 2.17 -0.78
N SER A 40 -1.69 2.22 0.31
CA SER A 40 -2.43 3.42 0.72
C SER A 40 -1.53 4.63 0.96
N PHE A 41 -0.34 4.46 1.55
CA PHE A 41 0.63 5.54 1.67
C PHE A 41 1.12 6.04 0.32
N GLN A 42 1.39 5.14 -0.64
CA GLN A 42 1.75 5.59 -1.98
C GLN A 42 0.64 6.42 -2.62
N TYR A 43 -0.61 5.96 -2.54
CA TYR A 43 -1.76 6.73 -3.02
C TYR A 43 -1.89 8.09 -2.32
N ALA A 44 -1.70 8.14 -1.01
CA ALA A 44 -1.74 9.40 -0.26
C ALA A 44 -0.67 10.38 -0.75
N ALA A 45 0.57 9.92 -0.93
CA ALA A 45 1.68 10.73 -1.41
C ALA A 45 1.43 11.27 -2.82
N TYR A 46 0.97 10.41 -3.72
CA TYR A 46 0.81 10.73 -5.12
C TYR A 46 -0.48 11.52 -5.38
N SER A 47 -1.59 11.23 -4.70
CA SER A 47 -2.86 11.96 -4.88
C SER A 47 -2.74 13.47 -4.63
N ALA A 48 -1.79 13.89 -3.80
CA ALA A 48 -1.46 15.31 -3.59
C ALA A 48 -1.00 16.01 -4.88
N LEU A 49 -0.38 15.28 -5.82
CA LEU A 49 0.09 15.80 -7.11
C LEU A 49 -1.02 15.97 -8.16
N TRP A 50 -2.20 15.38 -7.93
CA TRP A 50 -3.36 15.51 -8.83
C TRP A 50 -4.49 16.35 -8.24
N GLN A 51 -4.20 17.13 -7.20
CA GLN A 51 -5.16 18.10 -6.66
C GLN A 51 -5.40 19.23 -7.68
N PRO A 52 -6.62 19.78 -7.80
CA PRO A 52 -6.92 20.87 -8.73
C PRO A 52 -6.05 22.12 -8.55
N ALA A 53 -5.54 22.35 -7.34
CA ALA A 53 -4.65 23.46 -7.02
C ALA A 53 -3.18 23.21 -7.43
N MET A 54 -2.83 22.00 -7.90
CA MET A 54 -1.48 21.65 -8.30
C MET A 54 -1.13 22.27 -9.66
N ARG A 55 0.01 22.97 -9.71
CA ARG A 55 0.52 23.52 -10.96
C ARG A 55 1.30 22.45 -11.73
N PRO A 56 1.01 22.21 -13.03
CA PRO A 56 1.69 21.16 -13.80
C PRO A 56 3.22 21.27 -13.81
N GLU A 57 3.76 22.49 -13.76
CA GLU A 57 5.20 22.75 -13.73
C GLU A 57 5.89 22.32 -12.43
N ASP A 58 5.15 22.23 -11.31
CA ASP A 58 5.71 21.82 -10.02
C ASP A 58 5.75 20.29 -9.88
N VAL A 59 4.91 19.57 -10.62
CA VAL A 59 4.74 18.12 -10.50
C VAL A 59 6.07 17.37 -10.62
N PRO A 60 6.94 17.62 -11.63
CA PRO A 60 8.22 16.91 -11.72
C PRO A 60 9.14 17.13 -10.51
N PHE A 61 9.11 18.32 -9.91
CA PHE A 61 9.91 18.63 -8.71
C PHE A 61 9.32 18.01 -7.45
N LEU A 62 8.00 17.95 -7.32
CA LEU A 62 7.30 17.41 -6.15
C LEU A 62 7.19 15.88 -6.19
N GLU A 63 7.19 15.26 -7.37
CA GLU A 63 7.12 13.82 -7.54
C GLU A 63 8.25 13.08 -6.78
N ARG A 64 9.47 13.57 -6.91
CA ARG A 64 10.64 13.05 -6.16
C ARG A 64 10.47 13.17 -4.64
N TRP A 65 9.74 14.18 -4.15
CA TRP A 65 9.42 14.30 -2.73
C TRP A 65 8.31 13.36 -2.30
N ALA A 66 7.33 13.09 -3.17
CA ALA A 66 6.31 12.06 -2.93
C ALA A 66 6.97 10.68 -2.79
N ASP A 67 7.98 10.36 -3.61
CA ASP A 67 8.76 9.13 -3.51
C ASP A 67 9.51 9.00 -2.18
N VAL A 68 10.19 10.08 -1.76
CA VAL A 68 10.88 10.12 -0.47
C VAL A 68 9.89 9.92 0.65
N TRP A 69 8.80 10.70 0.69
CA TRP A 69 7.78 10.59 1.72
C TRP A 69 7.20 9.18 1.80
N TYR A 70 6.81 8.59 0.66
CA TYR A 70 6.28 7.24 0.60
C TYR A 70 7.26 6.21 1.18
N ARG A 71 8.54 6.30 0.81
CA ARG A 71 9.56 5.37 1.32
C ARG A 71 9.75 5.51 2.83
N GLU A 72 9.91 6.72 3.33
CA GLU A 72 10.16 6.96 4.76
C GLU A 72 8.97 6.51 5.62
N ILE A 73 7.73 6.84 5.21
CA ILE A 73 6.53 6.44 5.94
C ILE A 73 6.30 4.93 5.87
N SER A 74 6.49 4.31 4.69
CA SER A 74 6.33 2.86 4.55
C SER A 74 7.38 2.09 5.34
N SER A 75 8.63 2.58 5.36
CA SER A 75 9.71 1.99 6.16
C SER A 75 9.41 2.09 7.66
N THR A 76 9.02 3.28 8.13
CA THR A 76 8.67 3.51 9.54
C THR A 76 7.49 2.64 9.96
N PHE A 77 6.44 2.55 9.14
CA PHE A 77 5.28 1.70 9.40
C PHE A 77 5.67 0.22 9.47
N LEU A 78 6.40 -0.29 8.49
CA LEU A 78 6.79 -1.70 8.43
C LEU A 78 7.68 -2.07 9.61
N GLN A 79 8.69 -1.26 9.93
CA GLN A 79 9.57 -1.48 11.08
C GLN A 79 8.78 -1.51 12.39
N SER A 80 7.88 -0.54 12.58
CA SER A 80 7.04 -0.48 13.79
C SER A 80 6.09 -1.68 13.88
N TYR A 81 5.51 -2.10 12.76
CA TYR A 81 4.64 -3.26 12.70
C TYR A 81 5.38 -4.54 13.05
N LEU A 82 6.57 -4.76 12.48
CA LEU A 82 7.40 -5.93 12.77
C LEU A 82 7.91 -5.93 14.22
N ALA A 83 8.27 -4.77 14.76
CA ALA A 83 8.65 -4.65 16.18
C ALA A 83 7.47 -4.97 17.11
N ALA A 84 6.26 -4.47 16.80
CA ALA A 84 5.06 -4.74 17.57
C ALA A 84 4.55 -6.19 17.44
N THR A 85 5.02 -6.94 16.44
CA THR A 85 4.59 -8.31 16.14
C THR A 85 5.76 -9.31 16.17
N SER A 86 6.86 -8.97 16.84
CA SER A 86 8.11 -9.75 16.81
C SER A 86 7.95 -11.22 17.20
N ASP A 87 7.08 -11.50 18.19
CA ASP A 87 6.82 -12.86 18.70
C ASP A 87 5.57 -13.51 18.06
N ALA A 88 4.95 -12.85 17.10
CA ALA A 88 3.71 -13.32 16.50
C ALA A 88 3.96 -14.50 15.55
N PRO A 89 3.23 -15.63 15.68
CA PRO A 89 3.44 -16.81 14.84
C PRO A 89 3.00 -16.62 13.39
N PHE A 90 2.30 -15.53 13.07
CA PHE A 90 1.83 -15.22 11.72
C PHE A 90 2.84 -14.43 10.88
N ILE A 91 3.98 -14.03 11.45
CA ILE A 91 5.07 -13.36 10.72
C ILE A 91 6.15 -14.40 10.38
N PRO A 92 6.55 -14.51 9.10
CA PRO A 92 7.69 -15.34 8.72
C PRO A 92 8.95 -14.92 9.48
N ARG A 93 9.61 -15.89 10.13
CA ARG A 93 10.85 -15.64 10.89
C ARG A 93 12.08 -15.46 10.00
N ASN A 94 12.06 -16.11 8.84
CA ASN A 94 13.11 -15.95 7.85
C ASN A 94 12.87 -14.64 7.09
N GLU A 95 13.89 -13.76 7.09
CA GLU A 95 13.83 -12.45 6.44
C GLU A 95 13.59 -12.55 4.93
N ALA A 96 14.16 -13.55 4.25
CA ALA A 96 13.94 -13.78 2.84
C ALA A 96 12.48 -14.18 2.55
N ASP A 97 11.89 -15.05 3.36
CA ASP A 97 10.48 -15.45 3.23
C ASP A 97 9.54 -14.27 3.50
N LEU A 98 9.84 -13.46 4.53
CA LEU A 98 9.09 -12.24 4.84
C LEU A 98 9.11 -11.27 3.66
N ARG A 99 10.31 -11.02 3.11
CA ARG A 99 10.49 -10.13 1.96
C ARG A 99 9.72 -10.62 0.74
N ILE A 100 9.89 -11.89 0.36
CA ILE A 100 9.19 -12.48 -0.80
C ILE A 100 7.68 -12.41 -0.62
N ALA A 101 7.16 -12.75 0.56
CA ALA A 101 5.73 -12.69 0.83
C ALA A 101 5.18 -11.25 0.76
N LEU A 102 5.90 -10.29 1.33
CA LEU A 102 5.51 -8.88 1.30
C LEU A 102 5.52 -8.32 -0.12
N GLU A 103 6.59 -8.57 -0.89
CA GLU A 103 6.71 -8.16 -2.29
C GLU A 103 5.59 -8.78 -3.15
N ALA A 104 5.27 -10.06 -2.94
CA ALA A 104 4.19 -10.73 -3.64
C ALA A 104 2.82 -10.08 -3.35
N TYR A 105 2.53 -9.75 -2.09
CA TYR A 105 1.26 -9.08 -1.76
C TYR A 105 1.19 -7.62 -2.21
N LEU A 106 2.31 -6.90 -2.19
CA LEU A 106 2.40 -5.55 -2.77
C LEU A 106 2.13 -5.59 -4.27
N LEU A 107 2.69 -6.58 -4.98
CA LEU A 107 2.49 -6.76 -6.41
C LEU A 107 1.05 -7.19 -6.74
N ASP A 108 0.48 -8.17 -6.01
CA ASP A 108 -0.92 -8.59 -6.17
C ASP A 108 -1.88 -7.40 -6.04
N LYS A 109 -1.68 -6.57 -5.01
CA LYS A 109 -2.51 -5.39 -4.78
C LYS A 109 -2.32 -4.33 -5.88
N ALA A 110 -1.08 -4.08 -6.31
CA ALA A 110 -0.81 -3.12 -7.38
C ALA A 110 -1.41 -3.55 -8.73
N VAL A 111 -1.37 -4.84 -9.07
CA VAL A 111 -2.01 -5.37 -10.29
C VAL A 111 -3.53 -5.23 -10.22
N TYR A 112 -4.13 -5.56 -9.07
CA TYR A 112 -5.56 -5.32 -8.85
C TYR A 112 -5.93 -3.85 -9.05
N GLU A 113 -5.13 -2.94 -8.50
CA GLU A 113 -5.31 -1.49 -8.60
C GLU A 113 -5.25 -0.99 -10.05
N ILE A 114 -4.36 -1.52 -10.91
CA ILE A 114 -4.35 -1.17 -12.34
C ILE A 114 -5.72 -1.41 -12.97
N GLY A 115 -6.27 -2.62 -12.78
CA GLY A 115 -7.58 -2.97 -13.31
C GLY A 115 -8.67 -2.05 -12.75
N TYR A 116 -8.59 -1.72 -11.46
CA TYR A 116 -9.54 -0.80 -10.85
C TYR A 116 -9.45 0.62 -11.42
N GLU A 117 -8.26 1.22 -11.49
CA GLU A 117 -8.09 2.60 -11.95
C GLU A 117 -8.44 2.74 -13.43
N LEU A 118 -8.09 1.78 -14.29
CA LEU A 118 -8.46 1.82 -15.72
C LEU A 118 -9.99 1.87 -15.93
N ASN A 119 -10.77 1.28 -15.02
CA ASN A 119 -12.23 1.25 -15.13
C ASN A 119 -12.93 2.46 -14.48
N HIS A 120 -12.29 3.15 -13.53
CA HIS A 120 -12.96 4.18 -12.72
C HIS A 120 -12.28 5.55 -12.77
N ARG A 121 -10.94 5.59 -12.83
CA ARG A 121 -10.12 6.81 -12.79
C ARG A 121 -8.85 6.64 -13.66
N PRO A 122 -8.96 6.60 -15.00
CA PRO A 122 -7.84 6.24 -15.87
C PRO A 122 -6.57 7.08 -15.64
N ASP A 123 -6.72 8.37 -15.30
CA ASP A 123 -5.58 9.26 -15.03
C ASP A 123 -4.74 8.82 -13.81
N TRP A 124 -5.30 8.01 -12.91
CA TRP A 124 -4.64 7.53 -11.70
C TRP A 124 -3.85 6.24 -11.91
N VAL A 125 -3.95 5.60 -13.09
CA VAL A 125 -3.26 4.32 -13.38
C VAL A 125 -1.74 4.43 -13.25
N VAL A 126 -1.19 5.63 -13.39
CA VAL A 126 0.24 5.90 -13.21
C VAL A 126 0.73 5.55 -11.79
N ILE A 127 -0.12 5.66 -10.77
CA ILE A 127 0.23 5.37 -9.38
C ILE A 127 0.56 3.88 -9.18
N PRO A 128 -0.33 2.92 -9.52
CA PRO A 128 0.01 1.50 -9.40
C PRO A 128 1.12 1.06 -10.36
N ILE A 129 1.24 1.62 -11.57
CA ILE A 129 2.36 1.31 -12.48
C ILE A 129 3.70 1.69 -11.86
N ARG A 130 3.80 2.88 -11.24
CA ARG A 130 5.01 3.31 -10.51
C ARG A 130 5.30 2.40 -9.33
N GLY A 131 4.26 2.01 -8.60
CA GLY A 131 4.34 1.00 -7.54
C GLY A 131 5.01 -0.29 -8.00
N ILE A 132 4.52 -0.88 -9.09
CA ILE A 132 5.10 -2.09 -9.68
C ILE A 132 6.56 -1.87 -10.08
N LYS A 133 6.86 -0.75 -10.76
CA LYS A 133 8.23 -0.41 -11.16
C LYS A 133 9.18 -0.30 -9.96
N HIS A 134 8.71 0.19 -8.82
CA HIS A 134 9.50 0.26 -7.59
C HIS A 134 9.76 -1.14 -7.03
N ILE A 135 8.72 -1.97 -6.92
CA ILE A 135 8.80 -3.36 -6.41
C ILE A 135 9.76 -4.21 -7.26
N LEU A 136 9.67 -4.10 -8.59
CA LEU A 136 10.53 -4.87 -9.50
C LEU A 136 11.99 -4.39 -9.56
N LYS A 137 12.28 -3.17 -9.10
CA LYS A 137 13.64 -2.63 -9.01
C LYS A 137 14.32 -2.95 -7.68
N SER A 138 13.54 -3.29 -6.65
CA SER A 138 14.06 -3.70 -5.35
C SER A 138 14.41 -5.19 -5.28
N THR A 139 13.97 -5.98 -6.25
CA THR A 139 14.36 -7.38 -6.49
C THR A 139 15.68 -7.46 -7.25
#